data_AF-A0A1M5CTM6-F1
#
_entry.id   AF-A0A1M5CTM6-F1
#
_cell.length_a   1.000
_cell.length_b   1.000
_cell.length_c   1.000
_cell.angle_alpha   90.00
_cell.angle_beta   90.00
_cell.angle_gamma   90.00
#
_symmetry.space_group_name_H-M   'P 1'
#
loop_
_entity.id
_entity.type
_entity.pdbx_description
1 polymer ?
#
loop_
_entity_poly.entity_id
_entity_poly.type
_entity_poly.pdbx_seq_one_letter_code
_entity_poly.pdbx_strand_id
1 'polypeptide(L)' 'MAEGYHGLLVPSFATGATSEDLNLVLWTWGNAAPVRVTLIDDESRLSR' A
#
# COMPACT_ATOMS: atom_id res chain seq x y z
N MET A 1 14.01 10.71 7.33
CA MET A 1 13.10 11.57 6.54
C MET A 1 12.52 10.64 5.46
N ALA A 2 11.20 10.47 5.36
CA ALA A 2 10.65 9.75 4.21
C ALA A 2 10.91 10.59 2.95
N GLU A 3 11.26 9.97 1.82
CA GLU A 3 11.65 10.66 0.57
C GLU A 3 10.54 11.46 -0.12
N GLY A 4 9.36 11.63 0.52
CA GLY A 4 8.26 12.44 -0.02
C GLY A 4 7.38 11.72 -1.03
N TYR A 5 7.51 10.40 -1.18
CA TYR A 5 6.60 9.63 -2.03
C TYR A 5 5.15 9.69 -1.52
N HIS A 6 4.21 9.63 -2.47
CA HIS A 6 2.75 9.64 -2.24
C HIS A 6 2.07 8.36 -2.74
N GLY A 7 2.88 7.38 -3.15
CA GLY A 7 2.38 6.12 -3.67
C GLY A 7 3.45 5.04 -3.74
N LEU A 8 2.97 3.80 -3.86
CA LEU A 8 3.78 2.60 -4.04
C LEU A 8 3.09 1.67 -5.03
N LEU A 9 3.86 1.09 -5.96
CA LEU A 9 3.41 -0.01 -6.79
C LEU A 9 3.84 -1.32 -6.14
N VAL A 10 2.90 -2.27 -6.01
CA VAL A 10 3.14 -3.59 -5.42
C VAL A 10 2.48 -4.68 -6.26
N PRO A 11 3.01 -5.93 -6.27
CA PRO A 11 2.34 -7.07 -6.88
C PRO A 11 0.93 -7.29 -6.34
N SER A 12 0.04 -7.77 -7.20
CA SER A 12 -1.29 -8.19 -6.79
C SER A 12 -1.29 -9.62 -6.26
N PHE A 13 -1.95 -9.80 -5.11
CA PHE A 13 -2.18 -11.11 -4.49
C PHE A 13 -3.66 -11.52 -4.57
N ALA A 14 -4.39 -11.06 -5.59
CA ALA A 14 -5.75 -11.49 -5.86
C ALA A 14 -5.80 -12.88 -6.47
N THR A 15 -6.88 -13.62 -6.21
CA THR A 15 -7.12 -14.92 -6.85
C THR A 15 -7.11 -14.74 -8.36
N GLY A 16 -6.17 -15.40 -9.04
CA GLY A 16 -6.00 -15.31 -10.50
C GLY A 16 -5.07 -14.20 -10.98
N ALA A 17 -4.46 -13.41 -10.08
CA ALA A 17 -3.46 -12.42 -10.46
C ALA A 17 -2.16 -13.09 -10.95
N THR A 18 -1.57 -12.48 -11.98
CA THR A 18 -0.29 -12.83 -12.57
C THR A 18 0.82 -11.90 -12.05
N SER A 19 2.07 -12.16 -12.44
CA SER A 19 3.20 -11.28 -12.11
C SER A 19 3.13 -9.89 -12.76
N GLU A 20 2.26 -9.71 -13.76
CA GLU A 20 2.07 -8.44 -14.45
C GLU A 20 1.01 -7.56 -13.75
N ASP A 21 0.22 -8.15 -12.85
CA ASP A 21 -0.84 -7.45 -12.13
C ASP A 21 -0.27 -6.71 -10.92
N LEU A 22 -0.44 -5.39 -10.92
CA LEU A 22 0.04 -4.51 -9.86
C LEU A 22 -1.13 -3.77 -9.20
N ASN A 23 -0.98 -3.49 -7.91
CA ASN A 23 -1.80 -2.53 -7.20
C ASN A 23 -1.03 -1.21 -7.05
N LEU A 24 -1.76 -0.10 -7.19
CA LEU A 24 -1.27 1.23 -6.87
C LEU A 24 -1.85 1.65 -5.52
N VAL A 25 -0.99 1.79 -4.52
CA VAL A 25 -1.35 2.31 -3.20
C VAL A 25 -1.02 3.80 -3.20
N LEU A 26 -2.00 4.65 -2.89
CA LEU A 26 -1.83 6.12 -2.83
C LEU A 26 -2.17 6.63 -1.43
N TRP A 27 -1.41 7.63 -0.97
CA TRP A 27 -1.70 8.31 0.29
C TRP A 27 -1.40 9.80 0.21
N THR A 28 -2.13 10.55 1.01
CA THR A 28 -1.84 11.96 1.30
C THR A 28 -1.21 12.03 2.68
N TRP A 29 -0.10 12.76 2.79
CA TRP A 29 0.49 13.03 4.09
C TRP A 29 -0.39 14.06 4.81
N GLY A 30 -0.78 13.76 6.05
CA GLY A 30 -1.46 14.72 6.92
C GLY A 30 -0.48 15.75 7.49
N ASN A 31 -0.97 16.96 7.75
CA ASN A 31 -0.15 18.08 8.25
C ASN A 31 0.13 17.99 9.77
N ALA A 32 -0.54 17.06 10.47
CA ALA A 32 -0.41 16.84 11.90
C ALA A 32 0.25 15.48 12.16
N ALA A 33 1.19 15.45 13.09
CA ALA A 33 1.77 14.20 13.57
C ALA A 33 0.70 13.37 14.34
N PRO A 34 0.77 12.03 14.28
CA PRO A 34 1.71 11.23 13.51
C PRO A 34 1.26 11.09 12.06
N VAL A 35 2.19 11.35 11.15
CA VAL A 35 2.00 11.06 9.73
C VAL A 35 2.07 9.54 9.54
N ARG A 36 0.92 8.86 9.54
CA ARG A 36 0.83 7.38 9.55
C ARG A 36 0.04 6.86 8.36
N VAL A 37 0.48 5.73 7.82
CA VAL A 37 -0.31 4.90 6.90
C VAL A 37 -0.97 3.80 7.73
N THR A 38 -2.28 3.65 7.62
CA THR A 38 -3.05 2.56 8.25
C THR A 38 -3.32 1.50 7.19
N LEU A 39 -2.81 0.29 7.40
CA LEU A 39 -3.10 -0.86 6.54
C LEU A 39 -4.44 -1.47 6.93
N ILE A 40 -5.33 -1.67 5.95
CA ILE A 40 -6.57 -2.45 6.11
C ILE A 40 -6.35 -3.76 5.35
N ASP A 41 -6.22 -4.86 6.09
CA ASP A 41 -6.04 -6.22 5.55
C ASP A 41 -6.99 -7.19 6.27
N ASP A 42 -8.29 -6.95 6.11
CA ASP A 42 -9.33 -7.75 6.76
C ASP A 42 -9.30 -9.22 6.33
N GLU A 43 -8.70 -9.50 5.17
CA GLU A 43 -8.57 -10.85 4.60
C GLU A 43 -7.21 -11.53 4.89
N SER A 44 -6.31 -10.87 5.64
CA SER A 44 -4.97 -11.39 5.99
C SER A 44 -4.08 -11.77 4.80
N ARG A 45 -4.28 -11.13 3.64
CA ARG A 45 -3.61 -11.48 2.37
C ARG A 45 -2.19 -10.93 2.27
N LEU A 46 -1.78 -10.05 3.17
CA LEU A 46 -0.47 -9.40 3.16
C LEU A 46 0.48 -9.93 4.24
N SER A 47 0.12 -11.00 4.95
CA SER A 47 0.79 -11.49 6.17
C SER A 47 2.03 -12.39 5.95
N ARG A 48 2.66 -12.39 4.77
CA ARG A 48 3.76 -13.31 4.44
C ARG A 48 5.05 -12.64 3.99
#